data_AF-A0A9X2M1I1-F1
#
_entry.id   AF-A0A9X2M1I1-F1
#
_cell.length_a   1.000
_cell.length_b   1.000
_cell.length_c   1.000
_cell.angle_alpha   90.00
_cell.angle_beta   90.00
_cell.angle_gamma   90.00
#
_symmetry.space_group_name_H-M   'P 1'
#
loop_
_entity.id
_entity.type
_entity.pdbx_description
1 polymer ?
#
loop_
_entity_poly.entity_id
_entity_poly.type
_entity_poly.pdbx_seq_one_letter_code
_entity_poly.pdbx_strand_id
1 'polypeptide(L)'
;MAAVRGERAPGAVPADVRQRAPTGREGRPLPGGGPGGDPGLHLLRRRRSTLGSRLAASIVQRWFGAPGQDPLLVLQRASGERPEAAEALAAFLDTNSLEPLHRYLRDSGLDDTEARSRAAAIDAFVLGVSTRRRVLRSELGDPADLQTWLRTTIQRLADG
;
A
#
# COMPACT_ATOMS: atom_id res chain seq x y z
N MET A 1 31.20 -31.32 40.12
CA MET A 1 31.19 -32.67 39.53
C MET A 1 31.25 -32.54 38.02
N ALA A 2 32.26 -33.16 37.39
CA ALA A 2 32.41 -33.34 35.94
C ALA A 2 31.29 -34.25 35.39
N ALA A 3 30.89 -34.20 34.10
CA ALA A 3 31.58 -34.77 32.93
C ALA A 3 30.77 -34.35 31.66
N VAL A 4 31.35 -33.74 30.61
CA VAL A 4 32.15 -34.29 29.48
C VAL A 4 31.32 -34.73 28.25
N ARG A 5 31.57 -33.98 27.15
CA ARG A 5 31.72 -34.30 25.71
C ARG A 5 30.64 -34.99 24.88
N GLY A 6 30.50 -34.47 23.67
CA GLY A 6 30.06 -35.20 22.48
C GLY A 6 30.13 -34.37 21.20
N GLU A 7 31.34 -34.02 20.74
CA GLU A 7 31.61 -33.54 19.37
C GLU A 7 31.21 -34.59 18.32
N ARG A 8 30.74 -34.15 17.14
CA ARG A 8 31.01 -34.75 15.81
C ARG A 8 30.50 -33.87 14.65
N ALA A 9 31.44 -33.21 13.99
CA ALA A 9 31.55 -33.18 12.51
C ALA A 9 32.80 -34.04 12.16
N PRO A 10 33.21 -34.36 10.90
CA PRO A 10 32.79 -33.88 9.58
C PRO A 10 32.71 -35.00 8.48
N GLY A 11 32.44 -34.63 7.22
CA GLY A 11 32.65 -35.47 6.02
C GLY A 11 32.04 -34.81 4.78
N ALA A 12 32.77 -34.00 4.02
CA ALA A 12 33.65 -34.37 2.90
C ALA A 12 32.91 -34.71 1.57
N VAL A 13 33.06 -33.76 0.63
CA VAL A 13 32.75 -33.66 -0.82
C VAL A 13 33.70 -34.62 -1.59
N PRO A 14 33.45 -35.19 -2.83
CA PRO A 14 33.44 -34.38 -4.07
C PRO A 14 32.81 -34.89 -5.40
N ALA A 15 32.80 -33.93 -6.36
CA ALA A 15 33.12 -33.99 -7.80
C ALA A 15 32.10 -34.49 -8.87
N ASP A 16 31.62 -33.50 -9.65
CA ASP A 16 31.94 -33.29 -11.09
C ASP A 16 31.53 -34.35 -12.14
N VAL A 17 30.56 -33.99 -13.00
CA VAL A 17 30.51 -34.44 -14.41
C VAL A 17 29.97 -33.31 -15.31
N ARG A 18 30.92 -32.58 -15.89
CA ARG A 18 31.10 -32.29 -17.33
C ARG A 18 29.88 -31.99 -18.23
N GLN A 19 29.93 -30.77 -18.79
CA GLN A 19 29.97 -30.44 -20.23
C GLN A 19 29.15 -31.30 -21.22
N ARG A 20 28.24 -30.63 -21.95
CA ARG A 20 28.12 -30.75 -23.42
C ARG A 20 27.32 -29.57 -24.00
N ALA A 21 28.02 -28.71 -24.73
CA ALA A 21 27.43 -27.91 -25.81
C ALA A 21 27.18 -28.82 -27.02
N PRO A 22 26.22 -28.45 -27.88
CA PRO A 22 26.55 -28.46 -29.30
C PRO A 22 26.20 -27.14 -30.00
N THR A 23 27.13 -26.82 -30.89
CA THR A 23 27.13 -25.83 -31.95
C THR A 23 25.93 -25.88 -32.89
N GLY A 24 25.47 -24.69 -33.28
CA GLY A 24 25.20 -24.36 -34.69
C GLY A 24 23.76 -24.52 -35.20
N ARG A 25 23.09 -23.39 -35.43
CA ARG A 25 22.59 -23.03 -36.77
C ARG A 25 22.12 -21.58 -36.84
N GLU A 26 22.70 -20.84 -37.78
CA GLU A 26 22.18 -19.59 -38.31
C GLU A 26 20.80 -19.81 -38.94
N GLY A 27 19.92 -18.82 -38.81
CA GLY A 27 18.59 -18.86 -39.40
C GLY A 27 17.73 -17.63 -39.16
N ARG A 28 17.99 -16.58 -39.94
CA ARG A 28 17.10 -15.46 -40.34
C ARG A 28 16.69 -14.40 -39.30
N PRO A 29 16.83 -13.09 -39.64
CA PRO A 29 16.15 -12.01 -38.95
C PRO A 29 14.67 -11.98 -39.35
N LEU A 30 13.76 -11.95 -38.37
CA LEU A 30 12.35 -11.62 -38.57
C LEU A 30 12.21 -10.09 -38.60
N PRO A 31 11.53 -9.50 -39.60
CA PRO A 31 11.14 -8.11 -39.58
C PRO A 31 9.81 -7.99 -38.83
N GLY A 32 9.70 -7.05 -37.89
CA GLY A 32 8.44 -6.81 -37.19
C GLY A 32 8.59 -5.93 -35.96
N GLY A 33 8.91 -4.65 -36.17
CA GLY A 33 8.64 -3.61 -35.19
C GLY A 33 7.12 -3.50 -34.99
N GLY A 34 6.59 -4.16 -33.97
CA GLY A 34 5.31 -3.82 -33.37
C GLY A 34 5.55 -2.83 -32.23
N PRO A 35 4.62 -1.89 -31.95
CA PRO A 35 4.84 -0.87 -30.95
C PRO A 35 4.99 -1.55 -29.60
N GLY A 36 6.18 -1.44 -29.00
CA GLY A 36 6.44 -1.83 -27.63
C GLY A 36 5.63 -0.94 -26.70
N GLY A 37 4.36 -1.28 -26.51
CA GLY A 37 3.59 -0.82 -25.36
C GLY A 37 4.28 -1.42 -24.14
N ASP A 38 4.96 -0.57 -23.38
CA ASP A 38 5.71 -0.97 -22.19
C ASP A 38 4.79 -1.77 -21.25
N PRO A 39 4.98 -3.10 -21.08
CA PRO A 39 4.10 -3.93 -20.26
C PRO A 39 4.12 -3.50 -18.78
N GLY A 40 5.16 -2.78 -18.35
CA GLY A 40 5.24 -2.18 -17.02
C GLY A 40 4.14 -1.15 -16.77
N LEU A 41 3.92 -0.22 -17.71
CA LEU A 41 2.96 0.87 -17.54
C LEU A 41 1.51 0.38 -17.38
N HIS A 42 1.14 -0.71 -18.06
CA HIS A 42 -0.20 -1.31 -17.93
C HIS A 42 -0.43 -1.94 -16.55
N LEU A 43 0.58 -2.57 -15.95
CA LEU A 43 0.50 -3.14 -14.61
C LEU A 43 0.45 -2.05 -13.54
N LEU A 44 1.24 -0.98 -13.70
CA LEU A 44 1.25 0.16 -12.80
C LEU A 44 -0.11 0.89 -12.81
N ARG A 45 -0.68 1.13 -14.00
CA ARG A 45 -2.01 1.72 -14.15
C ARG A 45 -3.12 0.82 -13.58
N ARG A 46 -3.03 -0.51 -13.74
CA ARG A 46 -3.96 -1.46 -13.12
C ARG A 46 -3.89 -1.46 -11.59
N ARG A 47 -2.71 -1.23 -11.00
CA ARG A 47 -2.60 -1.07 -9.54
C ARG A 47 -3.35 0.18 -9.08
N ARG A 48 -3.17 1.31 -9.76
CA ARG A 48 -3.89 2.55 -9.42
C ARG A 48 -5.41 2.43 -9.61
N SER A 49 -5.87 1.76 -10.65
CA SER A 49 -7.32 1.64 -10.96
C SER A 49 -8.14 0.83 -9.95
N THR A 50 -7.48 0.18 -8.98
CA THR A 50 -8.15 -0.58 -7.91
C THR A 50 -7.93 0.01 -6.53
N LEU A 51 -7.23 1.15 -6.43
CA LEU A 51 -6.88 1.79 -5.16
C LEU A 51 -8.13 2.17 -4.36
N GLY A 52 -9.12 2.81 -5.01
CA GLY A 52 -10.36 3.21 -4.34
C GLY A 52 -11.10 2.03 -3.73
N SER A 53 -11.19 0.91 -4.45
CA SER A 53 -11.86 -0.31 -3.95
C SER A 53 -11.14 -0.89 -2.74
N ARG A 54 -9.81 -0.96 -2.78
CA ARG A 54 -8.99 -1.53 -1.69
C ARG A 54 -9.06 -0.66 -0.43
N LEU A 55 -8.95 0.66 -0.58
CA LEU A 55 -9.02 1.59 0.55
C LEU A 55 -10.42 1.63 1.15
N ALA A 56 -11.47 1.74 0.33
CA ALA A 56 -12.84 1.80 0.84
C ALA A 56 -13.21 0.54 1.64
N ALA A 57 -12.88 -0.65 1.14
CA ALA A 57 -13.11 -1.90 1.86
C ALA A 57 -12.38 -1.93 3.22
N SER A 58 -11.09 -1.56 3.23
CA SER A 58 -10.28 -1.52 4.45
C SER A 58 -10.80 -0.50 5.48
N ILE A 59 -11.23 0.68 5.01
CA ILE A 59 -11.78 1.75 5.85
C ILE A 59 -13.11 1.32 6.47
N VAL A 60 -14.06 0.84 5.66
CA VAL A 60 -15.38 0.42 6.14
C VAL A 60 -15.26 -0.78 7.09
N GLN A 61 -14.40 -1.76 6.77
CA GLN A 61 -14.12 -2.87 7.69
C GLN A 61 -13.61 -2.38 9.06
N ARG A 62 -12.72 -1.37 9.10
CA ARG A 62 -12.27 -0.77 10.37
C ARG A 62 -13.36 0.03 11.08
N TRP A 63 -14.28 0.64 10.34
CA TRP A 63 -15.33 1.50 10.91
C TRP A 63 -16.52 0.74 11.48
N PHE A 64 -16.77 -0.47 10.99
CA PHE A 64 -17.91 -1.31 11.38
C PHE A 64 -17.48 -2.69 11.92
N GLY A 65 -16.17 -2.96 11.99
CA GLY A 65 -15.60 -4.15 12.60
C GLY A 65 -15.69 -4.13 14.13
N ALA A 66 -15.11 -5.15 14.78
CA ALA A 66 -15.18 -5.32 16.23
C ALA A 66 -14.76 -4.04 16.98
N PRO A 67 -15.57 -3.56 17.94
CA PRO A 67 -15.27 -2.35 18.68
C PRO A 67 -14.01 -2.57 19.55
N GLY A 68 -12.91 -1.95 19.14
CA GLY A 68 -11.70 -1.76 19.93
C GLY A 68 -11.42 -0.26 20.05
N GLN A 69 -10.72 0.14 21.11
CA GLN A 69 -10.20 1.50 21.31
C GLN A 69 -9.47 1.95 20.04
N ASP A 70 -10.14 2.70 19.15
CA ASP A 70 -9.51 3.19 17.94
C ASP A 70 -8.50 4.28 18.36
N PRO A 71 -7.18 4.01 18.27
CA PRO A 71 -6.18 4.97 18.75
C PRO A 71 -6.28 6.30 18.01
N LEU A 72 -6.71 6.28 16.74
CA LEU A 72 -6.97 7.50 15.97
C LEU A 72 -8.08 8.33 16.60
N LEU A 73 -9.15 7.70 17.09
CA LEU A 73 -10.26 8.43 17.72
C LEU A 73 -9.84 9.09 19.04
N VAL A 74 -8.96 8.44 19.81
CA VAL A 74 -8.42 8.99 21.06
C VAL A 74 -7.49 10.17 20.77
N LEU A 75 -6.52 9.98 19.86
CA LEU A 75 -5.58 11.03 19.46
C LEU A 75 -6.30 12.23 18.83
N GLN A 76 -7.31 11.98 18.00
CA GLN A 76 -8.09 13.02 17.33
C GLN A 76 -8.93 13.88 18.28
N ARG A 77 -9.39 13.32 19.40
CA ARG A 77 -10.07 14.14 20.43
C ARG A 77 -9.07 14.98 21.22
N ALA A 78 -7.93 14.40 21.58
CA ALA A 78 -6.90 15.08 22.36
C ALA A 78 -6.21 16.20 21.56
N SER A 79 -6.06 16.07 20.24
CA SER A 79 -5.40 17.05 19.37
C SER A 79 -6.11 18.41 19.32
N GLY A 80 -7.41 18.47 19.62
CA GLY A 80 -8.15 19.74 19.69
C GLY A 80 -7.84 20.56 20.95
N GLU A 81 -7.30 19.92 21.99
CA GLU A 81 -7.10 20.54 23.31
C GLU A 81 -5.62 20.71 23.66
N ARG A 82 -4.72 19.91 23.06
CA ARG A 82 -3.29 19.88 23.41
C ARG A 82 -2.41 19.89 22.15
N PRO A 83 -1.49 20.86 22.00
CA PRO A 83 -0.58 20.92 20.85
C PRO A 83 0.23 19.64 20.65
N GLU A 84 0.73 19.03 21.72
CA GLU A 84 1.55 17.81 21.67
C GLU A 84 0.74 16.61 21.14
N ALA A 85 -0.56 16.57 21.42
CA ALA A 85 -1.45 15.54 20.88
C ALA A 85 -1.73 15.76 19.38
N ALA A 86 -1.77 17.02 18.92
CA ALA A 86 -1.87 17.34 17.51
C ALA A 86 -0.59 16.94 16.75
N GLU A 87 0.59 17.20 17.31
CA GLU A 87 1.87 16.76 16.75
C GLU A 87 1.98 15.24 16.70
N ALA A 88 1.61 14.54 17.78
CA ALA A 88 1.61 13.09 17.82
C ALA A 88 0.64 12.47 16.80
N LEU A 89 -0.54 13.08 16.61
CA LEU A 89 -1.51 12.66 15.60
C LEU A 89 -0.96 12.90 14.19
N ALA A 90 -0.36 14.06 13.92
CA ALA A 90 0.24 14.37 12.63
C ALA A 90 1.34 13.35 12.28
N ALA A 91 2.30 13.12 13.18
CA ALA A 91 3.36 12.15 12.98
C ALA A 91 2.85 10.71 12.77
N PHE A 92 1.78 10.34 13.50
CA PHE A 92 1.12 9.05 13.30
C PHE A 92 0.51 8.94 11.91
N LEU A 93 -0.21 9.97 11.44
CA LEU A 93 -0.85 9.98 10.13
C LEU A 93 0.18 10.00 9.00
N ASP A 94 1.25 10.77 9.13
CA ASP A 94 2.35 10.81 8.17
C ASP A 94 2.94 9.40 7.98
N THR A 95 3.24 8.73 9.08
CA THR A 95 3.89 7.40 9.08
C THR A 95 2.96 6.30 8.57
N ASN A 96 1.69 6.31 8.99
CA ASN A 96 0.79 5.16 8.81
C ASN A 96 -0.20 5.33 7.65
N SER A 97 -0.38 6.55 7.13
CA SER A 97 -1.34 6.87 6.08
C SER A 97 -0.65 7.53 4.88
N LEU A 98 -0.10 8.74 5.09
CA LEU A 98 0.32 9.60 4.00
C LEU A 98 1.56 9.07 3.24
N GLU A 99 2.61 8.69 3.95
CA GLU A 99 3.86 8.20 3.35
C GLU A 99 3.65 6.86 2.60
N PRO A 100 2.97 5.84 3.17
CA PRO A 100 2.63 4.62 2.42
C PRO A 100 1.80 4.88 1.16
N LEU A 101 0.86 5.83 1.22
CA LEU A 101 0.00 6.18 0.10
C LEU A 101 0.77 6.92 -1.00
N HIS A 102 1.62 7.88 -0.63
CA HIS A 102 2.51 8.58 -1.56
C HIS A 102 3.42 7.58 -2.29
N ARG A 103 4.08 6.69 -1.54
CA ARG A 103 4.93 5.65 -2.13
C ARG A 103 4.16 4.75 -3.09
N TYR A 104 2.97 4.31 -2.70
CA TYR A 104 2.12 3.49 -3.57
C TYR A 104 1.76 4.21 -4.87
N LEU A 105 1.37 5.50 -4.78
CA LEU A 105 0.99 6.31 -5.93
C LEU A 105 2.18 6.56 -6.86
N ARG A 106 3.36 6.86 -6.31
CA ARG A 106 4.61 6.98 -7.06
C ARG A 106 4.98 5.68 -7.77
N ASP A 107 4.95 4.57 -7.04
CA ASP A 107 5.25 3.24 -7.58
C ASP A 107 4.20 2.79 -8.61
N SER A 108 3.04 3.43 -8.67
CA SER A 108 2.01 3.24 -9.70
C SER A 108 2.22 4.07 -10.97
N GLY A 109 3.36 4.75 -11.09
CA GLY A 109 3.79 5.47 -12.29
C GLY A 109 3.44 6.96 -12.33
N LEU A 110 3.06 7.54 -11.18
CA LEU A 110 2.91 9.00 -11.05
C LEU A 110 4.26 9.65 -10.76
N ASP A 111 4.44 10.89 -11.21
CA ASP A 111 5.57 11.70 -10.75
C ASP A 111 5.44 12.03 -9.25
N ASP A 112 6.56 12.40 -8.62
CA ASP A 112 6.61 12.60 -7.17
C ASP A 112 5.67 13.71 -6.68
N THR A 113 5.56 14.81 -7.43
CA THR A 113 4.73 15.96 -7.06
C THR A 113 3.26 15.58 -7.15
N GLU A 114 2.87 14.94 -8.24
CA GLU A 114 1.50 14.48 -8.45
C GLU A 114 1.11 13.38 -7.46
N ALA A 115 1.99 12.42 -7.19
CA ALA A 115 1.78 11.40 -6.17
C ALA A 115 1.58 12.01 -4.78
N ARG A 116 2.39 13.01 -4.40
CA ARG A 116 2.28 13.71 -3.12
C ARG A 116 0.97 14.48 -3.02
N SER A 117 0.61 15.23 -4.06
CA SER A 117 -0.64 16.01 -4.11
C SER A 117 -1.87 15.10 -3.96
N ARG A 118 -1.93 14.00 -4.74
CA ARG A 118 -3.03 13.04 -4.67
C ARG A 118 -3.10 12.30 -3.34
N ALA A 119 -1.95 11.94 -2.76
CA ALA A 119 -1.90 11.32 -1.43
C ALA A 119 -2.47 12.24 -0.36
N ALA A 120 -2.06 13.52 -0.35
CA ALA A 120 -2.57 14.51 0.59
C ALA A 120 -4.08 14.75 0.45
N ALA A 121 -4.59 14.79 -0.79
CA ALA A 121 -6.02 14.95 -1.03
C ALA A 121 -6.84 13.76 -0.51
N ILE A 122 -6.38 12.53 -0.74
CA ILE A 122 -7.03 11.32 -0.23
C ILE A 122 -6.97 11.27 1.30
N ASP A 123 -5.83 11.58 1.89
CA ASP A 123 -5.65 11.57 3.36
C ASP A 123 -6.58 12.57 4.03
N ALA A 124 -6.58 13.83 3.59
CA ALA A 124 -7.47 14.87 4.08
C ALA A 124 -8.95 14.50 3.93
N PHE A 125 -9.33 13.89 2.80
CA PHE A 125 -10.70 13.40 2.58
C PHE A 125 -11.08 12.32 3.60
N VAL A 126 -10.25 11.28 3.76
CA VAL A 126 -10.53 10.17 4.69
C VAL A 126 -10.59 10.65 6.13
N LEU A 127 -9.71 11.58 6.52
CA LEU A 127 -9.74 12.23 7.83
C LEU A 127 -11.03 13.03 8.05
N GLY A 128 -11.47 13.81 7.07
CA GLY A 128 -12.72 14.58 7.14
C GLY A 128 -13.94 13.68 7.36
N VAL A 129 -14.04 12.59 6.59
CA VAL A 129 -15.14 11.62 6.75
C VAL A 129 -15.06 10.90 8.10
N SER A 130 -13.85 10.51 8.53
CA SER A 130 -13.63 9.87 9.84
C SER A 130 -14.06 10.79 10.99
N THR A 131 -13.72 12.07 10.91
CA THR A 131 -14.14 13.11 11.87
C THR A 131 -15.65 13.18 11.96
N ARG A 132 -16.33 13.32 10.82
CA ARG A 132 -17.79 13.47 10.77
C ARG A 132 -18.50 12.24 11.36
N ARG A 133 -18.01 11.04 11.04
CA ARG A 133 -18.58 9.80 11.57
C ARG A 133 -18.33 9.62 13.07
N ARG A 134 -17.10 9.79 13.54
CA ARG A 134 -16.67 9.30 14.86
C ARG A 134 -16.59 10.37 15.93
N VAL A 135 -16.23 11.60 15.55
CA VAL A 135 -16.18 12.74 16.47
C VAL A 135 -17.55 13.39 16.53
N LEU A 136 -18.13 13.70 15.38
CA LEU A 136 -19.46 14.33 15.30
C LEU A 136 -20.62 13.33 15.36
N ARG A 137 -20.32 12.03 15.44
CA ARG A 137 -21.32 10.94 15.55
C ARG A 137 -22.41 11.01 14.49
N SER A 138 -22.09 11.54 13.30
CA SER A 138 -23.05 11.62 12.21
C SER A 138 -23.25 10.23 11.60
N GLU A 139 -24.50 9.83 11.45
CA GLU A 139 -24.85 8.67 10.64
C GLU A 139 -24.56 8.99 9.17
N LEU A 140 -23.73 8.17 8.54
CA LEU A 140 -23.32 8.33 7.14
C LEU A 140 -24.08 7.37 6.20
N GLY A 141 -25.19 6.81 6.66
CA GLY A 141 -26.00 5.83 5.92
C GLY A 141 -25.51 4.38 6.06
N ASP A 142 -26.00 3.54 5.16
CA ASP A 142 -25.72 2.11 5.11
C ASP A 142 -24.22 1.83 4.78
N PRO A 143 -23.59 0.80 5.40
CA PRO A 143 -22.18 0.48 5.14
C PRO A 143 -21.83 0.21 3.67
N ALA A 144 -22.71 -0.44 2.90
CA ALA A 144 -22.46 -0.79 1.51
C ALA A 144 -22.54 0.43 0.60
N ASP A 145 -23.49 1.33 0.85
CA ASP A 145 -23.61 2.61 0.14
C ASP A 145 -22.39 3.50 0.44
N LEU A 146 -22.00 3.57 1.73
CA LEU A 146 -20.83 4.30 2.16
C LEU A 146 -19.54 3.75 1.53
N GLN A 147 -19.38 2.42 1.46
CA GLN A 147 -18.25 1.79 0.78
C GLN A 147 -18.22 2.14 -0.71
N THR A 148 -19.37 2.12 -1.38
CA THR A 148 -19.50 2.44 -2.80
C THR A 148 -19.14 3.89 -3.09
N TRP A 149 -19.62 4.81 -2.26
CA TRP A 149 -19.30 6.22 -2.34
C TRP A 149 -17.82 6.50 -2.07
N LEU A 150 -17.25 5.92 -1.00
CA LEU A 150 -15.83 6.05 -0.67
C LEU A 150 -14.95 5.53 -1.80
N ARG A 151 -15.26 4.34 -2.34
CA ARG A 151 -14.54 3.75 -3.47
C ARG A 151 -14.47 4.71 -4.64
N THR A 152 -15.61 5.26 -5.02
CA THR A 152 -15.73 6.16 -6.18
C THR A 152 -14.97 7.46 -5.96
N THR A 153 -15.12 8.06 -4.78
CA THR A 153 -14.49 9.35 -4.45
C THR A 153 -12.97 9.23 -4.32
N ILE A 154 -12.49 8.22 -3.60
CA ILE A 154 -11.05 7.96 -3.46
C ILE A 154 -10.43 7.65 -4.82
N GLN A 155 -11.10 6.87 -5.68
CA GLN A 155 -10.58 6.57 -7.01
C GLN A 155 -10.47 7.83 -7.86
N ARG A 156 -11.45 8.74 -7.80
CA ARG A 156 -11.38 10.04 -8.50
C ARG A 156 -10.19 10.88 -8.03
N LEU A 157 -9.99 11.00 -6.71
CA LEU A 157 -8.84 11.70 -6.14
C LEU A 157 -7.50 11.06 -6.55
N ALA A 158 -7.48 9.73 -6.65
CA ALA A 158 -6.30 8.99 -7.08
C ALA A 158 -6.01 9.11 -8.57
N ASP A 159 -7.04 9.35 -9.40
CA ASP A 159 -6.90 9.46 -10.85
C ASP A 159 -6.59 10.88 -11.32
N GLY A 160 -6.90 11.90 -10.51
CA GLY A 160 -6.65 13.31 -10.80
C GLY A 160 -7.78 13.92 -11.61
#